data_AF-A0A699VP53-F1
#
_entry.id   AF-A0A699VP53-F1
#
_cell.length_a   1.000
_cell.length_b   1.000
_cell.length_c   1.000
_cell.angle_alpha   90.00
_cell.angle_beta   90.00
_cell.angle_gamma   90.00
#
_symmetry.space_group_name_H-M   'P 1'
#
loop_
_entity.id
_entity.type
_entity.pdbx_description
1 polymer ?
#
loop_
_entity_poly.entity_id
_entity_poly.type
_entity_poly.pdbx_seq_one_letter_code
_entity_poly.pdbx_strand_id
1 'polypeptide(L)' 'MSRVKCYNCKKEGHFAKDCKKAKVKDYEYYKTKMLLAKKDKDEQVLLAEDQAWMESSSDSD' A
#
# COMPACT_ATOMS: atom_id res chain seq x y z
N MET A 1 -24.90 -10.03 26.17
CA MET A 1 -23.83 -9.34 25.41
C MET A 1 -23.74 -9.97 24.03
N SER A 2 -24.05 -9.22 22.97
CA SER A 2 -23.88 -9.69 21.59
C SER A 2 -22.40 -10.01 21.35
N ARG A 3 -22.06 -11.26 21.05
CA ARG A 3 -20.68 -11.63 20.74
C ARG A 3 -20.31 -10.99 19.41
N VAL A 4 -19.35 -10.07 19.42
CA VAL A 4 -18.86 -9.46 18.18
C VAL A 4 -18.21 -10.52 17.30
N LYS A 5 -18.51 -10.49 16.00
CA LYS A 5 -17.89 -11.37 15.00
C LYS A 5 -16.65 -10.69 14.45
N CYS A 6 -15.51 -11.36 14.57
CA CYS A 6 -14.25 -10.88 14.02
C CYS A 6 -14.28 -10.93 12.49
N TYR A 7 -14.14 -9.79 11.82
CA TYR A 7 -14.09 -9.75 10.35
C TYR A 7 -12.86 -10.45 9.75
N ASN A 8 -11.76 -10.55 10.51
CA ASN A 8 -10.53 -11.19 10.07
C ASN A 8 -10.63 -12.72 10.04
N CYS A 9 -10.98 -13.35 11.17
CA CYS A 9 -11.01 -14.81 11.28
C CYS A 9 -12.42 -15.43 11.25
N LYS A 10 -13.46 -14.60 11.12
CA LYS A 10 -14.89 -14.97 11.12
C LYS A 10 -15.40 -15.68 12.38
N LYS A 11 -14.60 -15.72 13.45
CA LYS A 11 -14.99 -16.25 14.78
C LYS A 11 -15.61 -15.17 15.66
N GLU A 12 -16.48 -15.57 16.55
CA GLU A 12 -17.09 -14.69 17.55
C GLU A 12 -16.19 -14.47 18.77
N GLY A 13 -16.43 -13.39 19.51
CA GLY A 13 -15.87 -13.14 20.84
C GLY A 13 -14.79 -12.05 20.93
N HIS A 14 -14.30 -11.52 19.80
CA HIS A 14 -13.29 -10.45 19.79
C HIS A 14 -13.44 -9.54 18.57
N PHE A 15 -12.95 -8.31 18.68
CA PHE A 15 -12.87 -7.39 17.54
C PHE A 15 -11.71 -7.78 16.61
N ALA A 16 -11.81 -7.39 15.33
CA ALA A 16 -10.75 -7.67 14.37
C ALA A 16 -9.37 -7.10 14.76
N LYS A 17 -9.34 -5.99 15.51
CA LYS A 17 -8.11 -5.39 16.06
C LYS A 17 -7.39 -6.26 17.09
N ASP A 18 -8.14 -7.09 17.82
CA ASP A 18 -7.62 -7.97 18.88
C ASP A 18 -7.38 -9.41 18.36
N CYS A 19 -7.52 -9.62 17.05
CA CYS A 19 -7.38 -10.93 16.44
C CYS A 19 -5.90 -11.33 16.39
N LYS A 20 -5.53 -12.38 17.14
CA LYS A 20 -4.18 -12.97 17.12
C LYS A 20 -3.80 -13.63 15.79
N LYS A 21 -4.77 -13.91 14.91
CA LYS A 21 -4.48 -14.45 13.58
C LYS A 21 -3.95 -13.35 12.67
N ALA A 22 -3.03 -13.70 11.78
CA ALA A 22 -2.61 -12.82 10.71
C ALA A 22 -3.83 -12.26 9.95
N LYS A 23 -3.72 -11.01 9.47
CA LYS A 23 -4.76 -10.43 8.62
C LYS A 23 -4.89 -11.27 7.35
N VAL A 24 -6.10 -11.73 7.06
CA VAL A 24 -6.40 -12.38 5.78
C VAL A 24 -6.20 -11.33 4.70
N LYS A 25 -5.17 -11.54 3.88
CA LYS A 25 -4.90 -10.76 2.68
C LYS A 25 -5.64 -11.46 1.55
N ASP A 26 -6.75 -10.87 1.13
CA ASP A 26 -7.52 -11.36 -0.01
C ASP A 26 -6.96 -10.80 -1.32
N TYR A 27 -7.60 -11.20 -2.43
CA TYR A 27 -7.23 -10.73 -3.77
C TYR A 27 -7.27 -9.21 -3.89
N GLU A 28 -8.28 -8.54 -3.32
CA GLU A 28 -8.41 -7.08 -3.38
C GLU A 28 -7.29 -6.35 -2.64
N TYR A 29 -6.86 -6.89 -1.49
CA TYR A 29 -5.67 -6.39 -0.80
C TYR A 29 -4.44 -6.45 -1.71
N TYR A 30 -4.18 -7.59 -2.37
CA TYR A 30 -3.01 -7.72 -3.24
C TYR A 30 -3.12 -6.85 -4.49
N LYS A 31 -4.29 -6.77 -5.11
CA LYS A 31 -4.57 -5.92 -6.27
C LYS A 31 -4.31 -4.45 -5.95
N THR A 32 -4.81 -3.97 -4.81
CA THR A 32 -4.57 -2.59 -4.34
C THR A 32 -3.09 -2.36 -4.06
N LYS A 33 -2.42 -3.31 -3.40
CA LYS A 33 -0.98 -3.19 -3.12
C LYS A 33 -0.12 -3.13 -4.38
N MET A 34 -0.47 -3.90 -5.41
CA MET A 34 0.21 -3.89 -6.71
C MET A 34 0.00 -2.56 -7.45
N LEU A 35 -1.22 -2.01 -7.42
CA LEU A 35 -1.52 -0.72 -8.01
C LEU A 35 -0.73 0.41 -7.35
N LEU A 36 -0.65 0.42 -6.02
CA LEU A 36 0.15 1.39 -5.27
C LEU A 36 1.64 1.28 -5.64
N ALA A 37 2.20 0.07 -5.64
CA ALA A 37 3.60 -0.15 -5.99
C ALA A 37 3.95 0.22 -7.44
N LYS A 38 2.96 0.20 -8.35
CA LYS A 38 3.13 0.67 -9.74
C LYS A 38 3.14 2.19 -9.79
N LYS A 39 2.23 2.85 -9.05
CA LYS A 39 2.18 4.31 -8.96
C LYS A 39 3.45 4.91 -8.35
N ASP A 40 4.02 4.27 -7.33
CA ASP A 40 5.30 4.69 -6.74
C ASP A 40 6.47 4.60 -7.73
N LYS A 41 6.46 3.62 -8.66
CA LYS A 41 7.47 3.54 -9.72
C LYS A 41 7.27 4.62 -10.77
N ASP A 42 6.03 4.84 -11.22
CA ASP A 42 5.72 5.84 -12.23
C ASP A 42 6.05 7.26 -11.69
N GLU A 43 5.78 7.51 -10.40
CA GLU A 43 6.16 8.75 -9.70
C GLU A 43 7.69 8.88 -9.53
N GLN A 44 8.39 7.79 -9.24
CA GLN A 44 9.87 7.80 -9.19
C GLN A 44 10.49 8.10 -10.56
N VAL A 45 9.93 7.56 -11.65
CA VAL A 45 10.39 7.83 -13.01
C VAL A 45 10.19 9.30 -13.36
N LEU A 46 9.01 9.85 -13.10
CA LEU A 46 8.72 11.28 -13.31
C LEU A 46 9.69 12.17 -12.53
N LEU A 47 9.95 11.85 -11.26
CA LEU A 47 10.92 12.59 -10.44
C LEU A 47 12.34 12.53 -11.01
N ALA A 48 12.75 11.40 -11.59
CA ALA A 48 14.07 11.26 -12.20
C ALA A 48 14.20 12.05 -13.50
N GLU A 49 13.12 12.15 -14.30
CA GLU A 49 13.08 12.95 -15.52
C GLU A 49 13.18 14.46 -15.21
N ASP A 50 12.43 14.93 -14.21
CA ASP A 50 12.50 16.32 -13.74
C ASP A 50 13.90 16.68 -13.21
N GLN A 51 14.54 15.75 -12.49
CA GLN A 51 15.90 15.93 -11.99
C GLN A 51 16.93 15.98 -13.13
N ALA A 52 16.84 15.06 -14.10
CA ALA A 52 17.75 15.04 -15.26
C ALA A 52 17.64 16.31 -16.12
N TRP A 53 16.43 16.87 -16.25
CA TRP A 53 16.21 18.12 -16.95
C TRP A 53 16.86 19.31 -16.24
N MET A 54 16.73 19.40 -14.91
CA MET A 54 17.37 20.47 -14.13
C MET A 54 18.90 20.38 -14.13
N GLU A 55 19.46 19.17 -14.08
CA GLU A 55 20.91 18.95 -14.11
C GLU A 55 21.51 19.33 -15.47
N SER A 56 20.86 18.98 -16.58
CA SER A 56 21.34 19.32 -17.93
C SER A 56 21.31 20.83 -18.23
N SER A 57 20.50 21.61 -17.51
CA SER A 57 20.43 23.06 -17.71
C SER A 57 21.47 23.84 -16.90
N SER A 58 22.21 23.17 -16.01
CA SER A 58 23.22 23.79 -15.13
C SER A 58 24.67 23.62 -15.62
N ASP A 59 24.91 22.81 -16.66
CA ASP A 59 26.24 22.57 -17.27
C ASP A 59 26.68 23.68 -18.26
N SER A 60 26.10 24.88 -18.16
CA SER A 60 26.46 26.03 -19.00
C SER A 60 27.13 27.13 -18.18
N ASP A 61 28.43 26.95 -17.93
CA ASP A 61 29.40 28.02 -17.61
C ASP A 61 30.50 28.06 -18.68
#